data_AF-A0A2W6YCV7-F1
#
_entry.id   AF-A0A2W6YCV7-F1
#
_cell.length_a   1.000
_cell.length_b   1.000
_cell.length_c   1.000
_cell.angle_alpha   90.00
_cell.angle_beta   90.00
_cell.angle_gamma   90.00
#
_symmetry.space_group_name_H-M   'P 1'
#
loop_
_entity.id
_entity.type
_entity.pdbx_description
1 polymer ?
#
loop_
_entity_poly.entity_id
_entity_poly.type
_entity_poly.pdbx_seq_one_letter_code
_entity_poly.pdbx_strand_id
1 'polypeptide(L)'
;MTEIAQATAETDSPLIAKLRAMKEAGGEDGFTLPVSKVRVSYAKFRPFDGWEKAQMQAAGNAASVNLYYIVQVCKFDGERMMAGQYREYICDADHMAISQRLFNGSGETAEGNA
;
A
#
# COMPACT_ATOMS: atom_id res chain seq x y z
N MET A 1 27.13 7.84 39.95
CA MET A 1 26.14 8.29 38.94
C MET A 1 26.93 8.55 37.67
N THR A 2 26.77 7.71 36.66
CA THR A 2 27.43 7.89 35.37
C THR A 2 26.37 7.67 34.31
N GLU A 3 25.80 8.78 33.81
CA GLU A 3 25.05 8.79 32.56
C GLU A 3 26.02 8.51 31.42
N ILE A 4 25.69 7.51 30.60
CA ILE A 4 26.28 7.37 29.26
C ILE A 4 25.09 7.33 28.30
N ALA A 5 24.48 8.49 28.08
CA ALA A 5 23.59 8.69 26.94
C ALA A 5 24.47 8.86 25.68
N GLN A 6 24.92 7.73 25.12
CA GLN A 6 25.43 7.73 23.75
C GLN A 6 24.23 7.80 22.81
N ALA A 7 23.84 9.03 22.47
CA ALA A 7 23.06 9.30 21.26
C ALA A 7 23.95 8.96 20.06
N THR A 8 23.82 7.74 19.53
CA THR A 8 24.35 7.40 18.22
C THR A 8 23.55 8.20 17.19
N ALA A 9 24.10 9.34 16.77
CA ALA A 9 23.74 9.96 15.51
C ALA A 9 24.22 9.04 14.38
N GLU A 10 23.48 7.96 14.13
CA GLU A 10 23.62 7.18 12.91
C GLU A 10 23.32 8.15 11.77
N THR A 11 24.35 8.44 10.98
CA THR A 11 24.18 9.18 9.74
C THR A 11 23.34 8.28 8.84
N ASP A 12 22.03 8.57 8.74
CA ASP A 12 21.09 7.79 7.95
C ASP A 12 21.71 7.47 6.58
N SER A 13 21.72 6.19 6.21
CA SER A 13 22.14 5.77 4.88
C SER A 13 21.43 6.62 3.81
N PRO A 14 22.07 6.98 2.69
CA PRO A 14 21.42 7.70 1.59
C PRO A 14 20.11 7.04 1.12
N LEU A 15 19.98 5.72 1.29
CA LEU A 15 18.73 5.00 1.06
C LEU A 15 17.64 5.35 2.08
N ILE A 16 17.98 5.36 3.38
CA ILE A 16 17.05 5.70 4.46
C ILE A 16 16.57 7.14 4.32
N ALA A 17 17.47 8.07 4.01
CA ALA A 17 17.12 9.46 3.74
C ALA A 17 16.15 9.59 2.55
N LYS A 18 16.38 8.84 1.45
CA LYS A 18 15.45 8.79 0.31
C LYS A 18 14.08 8.21 0.68
N LEU A 19 14.04 7.12 1.44
CA LEU A 19 12.78 6.50 1.87
C LEU A 19 11.98 7.43 2.78
N ARG A 20 12.64 8.14 3.70
CA ARG A 20 12.01 9.16 4.54
C ARG A 20 11.51 10.33 3.71
N ALA A 21 12.31 10.84 2.76
CA ALA A 21 11.88 11.91 1.86
C ALA A 21 10.67 11.51 1.01
N MET A 22 10.60 10.28 0.49
CA MET A 22 9.42 9.79 -0.23
C MET A 22 8.19 9.67 0.68
N LYS A 23 8.38 9.24 1.92
CA LYS A 23 7.31 9.18 2.92
C LYS A 23 6.80 10.59 3.30
N GLU A 24 7.70 11.55 3.47
CA GLU A 24 7.39 12.95 3.82
C GLU A 24 6.77 13.71 2.65
N ALA A 25 7.26 13.51 1.43
CA ALA A 25 6.66 14.06 0.21
C ALA A 25 5.19 13.62 0.06
N GLY A 26 4.87 12.42 0.58
CA GLY A 26 3.52 11.99 0.87
C GLY A 26 2.56 12.04 -0.33
N GLY A 27 1.26 12.08 -0.02
CA GLY A 27 0.20 12.22 -1.00
C GLY A 27 -0.60 10.94 -1.24
N GLU A 28 -1.85 11.16 -1.63
CA GLU A 28 -2.74 10.11 -2.09
C GLU A 28 -2.74 10.08 -3.63
N ASP A 29 -2.77 8.88 -4.19
CA ASP A 29 -3.14 8.64 -5.59
C ASP A 29 -4.50 7.94 -5.61
N GLY A 30 -5.15 7.90 -6.75
CA GLY A 30 -6.43 7.24 -6.88
C GLY A 30 -6.98 7.21 -8.29
N PHE A 31 -7.97 6.36 -8.48
CA PHE A 31 -8.63 6.12 -9.76
C PHE A 31 -10.09 5.76 -9.52
N THR A 32 -10.91 5.91 -10.55
CA THR A 32 -12.33 5.55 -10.48
C THR A 32 -12.53 4.15 -11.04
N LEU A 33 -13.28 3.33 -10.31
CA LEU A 33 -13.57 1.97 -10.73
C LEU A 33 -14.43 1.94 -12.00
N PRO A 34 -14.14 1.02 -12.93
CA PRO A 34 -14.80 1.01 -14.24
C PRO A 34 -16.28 0.65 -14.16
N VAL A 35 -16.71 -0.20 -13.20
CA VAL A 35 -18.10 -0.65 -13.08
C VAL A 35 -18.85 0.16 -12.03
N SER A 36 -18.43 0.09 -10.76
CA SER A 36 -19.13 0.75 -9.64
C SER A 36 -19.01 2.28 -9.64
N LYS A 37 -18.06 2.84 -10.40
CA LYS A 37 -17.72 4.28 -10.44
C LYS A 37 -17.28 4.88 -9.10
N VAL A 38 -17.04 4.04 -8.09
CA VAL A 38 -16.47 4.44 -6.79
C VAL A 38 -15.02 4.90 -7.00
N ARG A 39 -14.62 5.99 -6.34
CA ARG A 39 -13.23 6.45 -6.35
C ARG A 39 -12.43 5.67 -5.33
N VAL A 40 -11.42 4.95 -5.79
CA VAL A 40 -10.43 4.31 -4.93
C VAL A 40 -9.25 5.24 -4.74
N SER A 41 -8.89 5.55 -3.50
CA SER A 41 -7.65 6.27 -3.16
C SER A 41 -6.74 5.46 -2.27
N TYR A 42 -5.43 5.70 -2.36
CA TYR A 42 -4.40 5.03 -1.57
C TYR A 42 -3.16 5.92 -1.43
N ALA A 43 -2.37 5.70 -0.38
CA ALA A 43 -1.12 6.42 -0.20
C ALA A 43 -0.10 6.03 -1.29
N LYS A 44 0.60 7.02 -1.85
CA LYS A 44 1.68 6.79 -2.83
C LYS A 44 2.82 5.98 -2.21
N PHE A 45 3.22 6.35 -1.00
CA PHE A 45 4.16 5.57 -0.19
C PHE A 45 3.39 4.56 0.67
N ARG A 46 3.66 3.27 0.48
CA ARG A 46 3.04 2.19 1.26
C ARG A 46 4.13 1.44 2.03
N PRO A 47 4.11 1.47 3.38
CA PRO A 47 5.07 0.70 4.16
C PRO A 47 4.85 -0.81 3.97
N PHE A 48 5.93 -1.57 4.06
CA PHE A 48 5.92 -3.02 3.85
C PHE A 48 5.10 -3.79 4.88
N ASP A 49 4.95 -3.24 6.09
CA ASP A 49 4.17 -3.84 7.19
C ASP A 49 2.70 -4.08 6.82
N GLY A 50 2.17 -3.31 5.87
CA GLY A 50 0.83 -3.54 5.33
C GLY A 50 0.68 -4.89 4.65
N TRP A 51 1.72 -5.33 3.93
CA TRP A 51 1.72 -6.62 3.24
C TRP A 51 1.87 -7.79 4.20
N GLU A 52 2.72 -7.65 5.23
CA GLU A 52 2.87 -8.67 6.28
C GLU A 52 1.57 -8.88 7.06
N LYS A 53 0.89 -7.79 7.44
CA LYS A 53 -0.42 -7.86 8.11
C LYS A 53 -1.45 -8.57 7.25
N ALA A 54 -1.48 -8.29 5.95
CA ALA A 54 -2.37 -8.97 5.01
C ALA A 54 -2.07 -10.47 4.90
N GLN A 55 -0.79 -10.86 4.87
CA GLN A 55 -0.40 -12.28 4.89
C GLN A 55 -0.84 -13.00 6.16
N MET A 56 -0.68 -12.37 7.33
CA MET A 56 -1.16 -12.92 8.60
C MET A 56 -2.68 -13.11 8.61
N GLN A 57 -3.44 -12.11 8.13
CA GLN A 57 -4.90 -12.19 8.05
C GLN A 57 -5.40 -13.24 7.06
N ALA A 58 -4.65 -13.48 5.98
CA ALA A 58 -4.98 -14.50 5.01
C ALA A 58 -4.74 -15.93 5.52
N ALA A 59 -4.05 -16.11 6.65
CA ALA A 59 -3.78 -17.42 7.27
C ALA A 59 -3.24 -18.48 6.27
N GLY A 60 -2.33 -18.07 5.38
CA GLY A 60 -1.74 -18.95 4.36
C GLY A 60 -2.53 -19.09 3.07
N ASN A 61 -3.73 -18.49 2.96
CA ASN A 61 -4.47 -18.43 1.69
C ASN A 61 -3.89 -17.32 0.80
N ALA A 62 -2.92 -17.68 -0.04
CA ALA A 62 -2.26 -16.74 -0.97
C ALA A 62 -3.25 -15.95 -1.84
N ALA A 63 -4.36 -16.57 -2.26
CA ALA A 63 -5.38 -15.90 -3.08
C ALA A 63 -6.12 -14.78 -2.32
N SER A 64 -6.18 -14.84 -0.99
CA SER A 64 -6.85 -13.82 -0.17
C SER A 64 -5.92 -12.68 0.29
N VAL A 65 -4.60 -12.82 0.17
CA VAL A 65 -3.64 -11.79 0.61
C VAL A 65 -3.89 -10.46 -0.09
N ASN A 66 -4.12 -10.49 -1.40
CA ASN A 66 -4.39 -9.28 -2.18
C ASN A 66 -5.62 -8.54 -1.66
N LEU A 67 -6.70 -9.27 -1.34
CA LEU A 67 -7.92 -8.67 -0.80
C LEU A 67 -7.64 -7.99 0.54
N TYR A 68 -6.98 -8.68 1.47
CA TYR A 68 -6.67 -8.12 2.79
C TYR A 68 -5.74 -6.90 2.69
N TYR A 69 -4.79 -6.93 1.76
CA TYR A 69 -3.94 -5.78 1.50
C TYR A 69 -4.74 -4.60 0.94
N ILE A 70 -5.59 -4.83 -0.07
CA ILE A 70 -6.45 -3.80 -0.69
C ILE A 70 -7.29 -3.09 0.36
N VAL A 71 -8.05 -3.83 1.17
CA VAL A 71 -8.94 -3.22 2.18
C VAL A 71 -8.18 -2.48 3.28
N GLN A 72 -6.91 -2.81 3.50
CA GLN A 72 -6.06 -2.13 4.47
C GLN A 72 -5.50 -0.80 3.93
N VAL A 73 -5.12 -0.76 2.64
CA VAL A 73 -4.41 0.39 2.05
C VAL A 73 -5.30 1.35 1.26
N CYS A 74 -6.47 0.88 0.79
CA CYS A 74 -7.38 1.66 0.00
C CYS A 74 -8.50 2.30 0.82
N LYS A 75 -8.98 3.44 0.32
CA LYS A 75 -10.26 4.04 0.67
C LYS A 75 -11.16 4.03 -0.56
N PHE A 76 -12.45 3.81 -0.37
CA PHE A 76 -13.50 3.75 -1.37
C PHE A 76 -14.43 4.93 -1.08
N ASP A 77 -14.40 5.95 -1.94
CA ASP A 77 -15.03 7.27 -1.72
C ASP A 77 -14.70 7.90 -0.35
N GLY A 78 -13.49 7.65 0.13
CA GLY A 78 -13.00 8.15 1.42
C GLY A 78 -13.19 7.20 2.60
N GLU A 79 -13.97 6.12 2.43
CA GLU A 79 -14.25 5.14 3.48
C GLU A 79 -13.39 3.88 3.38
N ARG A 80 -13.15 3.21 4.52
CA ARG A 80 -12.49 1.90 4.52
C ARG A 80 -13.54 0.80 4.56
N MET A 81 -13.39 -0.17 3.66
CA MET A 81 -14.23 -1.36 3.63
C MET A 81 -13.63 -2.46 4.49
N MET A 82 -14.48 -3.29 5.08
CA MET A 82 -14.07 -4.58 5.64
C MET A 82 -14.04 -5.65 4.55
N ALA A 83 -13.28 -6.72 4.80
CA ALA A 83 -13.12 -7.83 3.86
C ALA A 83 -14.44 -8.52 3.45
N GLY A 84 -15.46 -8.52 4.33
CA GLY A 84 -16.79 -9.04 4.00
C GLY A 84 -17.52 -8.15 2.98
N GLN A 85 -17.58 -6.85 3.25
CA GLN A 85 -18.18 -5.85 2.36
C GLN A 85 -17.48 -5.83 1.00
N TYR A 86 -16.16 -5.97 0.98
CA TYR A 86 -15.40 -6.04 -0.27
C TYR A 86 -15.89 -7.19 -1.16
N ARG A 87 -16.07 -8.39 -0.59
CA ARG A 87 -16.56 -9.57 -1.33
C ARG A 87 -18.01 -9.41 -1.80
N GLU A 88 -18.81 -8.63 -1.08
CA GLU A 88 -20.22 -8.41 -1.40
C GLU A 88 -20.42 -7.35 -2.49
N TYR A 89 -19.65 -6.25 -2.43
CA TYR A 89 -19.92 -5.06 -3.24
C TYR A 89 -18.94 -4.85 -4.40
N ILE A 90 -17.75 -5.44 -4.34
CA ILE A 90 -16.76 -5.30 -5.41
C ILE A 90 -16.83 -6.51 -6.33
N CYS A 91 -17.25 -6.28 -7.58
CA CYS A 91 -17.27 -7.32 -8.60
C CYS A 91 -15.86 -7.64 -9.12
N ASP A 92 -15.71 -8.78 -9.79
CA ASP A 92 -14.42 -9.25 -10.31
C ASP A 92 -13.75 -8.22 -11.24
N ALA A 93 -14.52 -7.53 -12.08
CA ALA A 93 -13.98 -6.53 -13.00
C ALA A 93 -13.33 -5.34 -12.26
N ASP A 94 -13.98 -4.85 -11.21
CA ASP A 94 -13.44 -3.78 -10.37
C ASP A 94 -12.26 -4.29 -9.51
N HIS A 95 -12.34 -5.51 -8.98
CA HIS A 95 -11.23 -6.13 -8.26
C HIS A 95 -9.98 -6.28 -9.14
N MET A 96 -10.16 -6.66 -10.41
CA MET A 96 -9.06 -6.76 -11.37
C MET A 96 -8.46 -5.38 -11.67
N ALA A 97 -9.27 -4.34 -11.83
CA ALA A 97 -8.78 -2.97 -12.03
C ALA A 97 -7.95 -2.49 -10.82
N ILE A 98 -8.41 -2.77 -9.59
CA ILE A 98 -7.68 -2.46 -8.36
C ILE A 98 -6.35 -3.20 -8.33
N SER A 99 -6.38 -4.51 -8.60
CA SER A 99 -5.19 -5.34 -8.55
C SER A 99 -4.14 -4.91 -9.58
N GLN A 100 -4.56 -4.59 -10.81
CA GLN A 100 -3.66 -4.05 -11.83
C GLN A 100 -3.02 -2.74 -11.38
N ARG A 101 -3.79 -1.81 -10.80
CA ARG A 101 -3.26 -0.51 -10.39
C ARG A 101 -2.30 -0.61 -9.21
N LEU A 102 -2.59 -1.46 -8.23
CA LEU A 102 -1.79 -1.56 -7.00
C LEU A 102 -0.56 -2.45 -7.12
N PHE A 103 -0.64 -3.52 -7.91
CA PHE A 103 0.39 -4.58 -7.92
C PHE A 103 1.19 -4.66 -9.22
N ASN A 104 0.61 -4.28 -10.37
CA ASN A 104 1.34 -4.35 -11.65
C ASN A 104 2.08 -3.05 -11.99
N GLY A 105 1.93 -2.00 -11.17
CA GLY A 105 2.48 -0.68 -11.44
C GLY A 105 1.83 -0.04 -12.68
N SER A 106 1.57 1.27 -12.63
CA SER A 106 1.68 2.04 -13.86
C SER A 106 3.09 1.84 -14.38
N GLY A 107 3.25 1.27 -15.58
CA GLY A 107 4.52 0.90 -16.19
C GLY A 107 5.47 2.08 -16.48
N GLU A 108 5.90 2.81 -15.45
CA GLU A 108 6.92 3.85 -15.49
C GLU A 108 7.78 3.74 -14.24
N THR A 109 8.63 2.70 -14.20
CA THR A 109 10.02 2.74 -13.71
C THR A 109 10.59 1.32 -13.72
N ALA A 110 10.89 0.85 -14.93
CA ALA A 110 11.94 -0.13 -15.17
C ALA A 110 13.02 0.50 -16.05
N GLU A 111 13.52 1.69 -15.66
CA GLU A 111 14.87 2.09 -16.05
C GLU A 111 15.84 1.33 -15.15
N GLY A 112 16.04 0.06 -15.53
CA GLY A 112 17.21 -0.70 -15.16
C GLY A 112 18.43 -0.03 -15.78
N ASN A 113 19.24 0.50 -14.88
CA ASN A 113 20.54 1.12 -15.06
C ASN A 113 21.49 0.27 -15.94
N ALA A 114 22.38 1.00 -16.62
CA ALA A 114 23.54 0.60 -17.44
C ALA A 114 24.23 -0.74 -17.12
#